data_AF-A0A0F4J6T0-F1
#
_entry.id   AF-A0A0F4J6T0-F1
#
_cell.length_a   1.000
_cell.length_b   1.000
_cell.length_c   1.000
_cell.angle_alpha   90.00
_cell.angle_beta   90.00
_cell.angle_gamma   90.00
#
_symmetry.space_group_name_H-M   'P 1'
#
loop_
_entity.id
_entity.type
_entity.pdbx_description
1 polymer ?
#
loop_
_entity_poly.entity_id
_entity_poly.type
_entity_poly.pdbx_seq_one_letter_code
_entity_poly.pdbx_strand_id
1 'polypeptide(L)'
;MQVLFVLRGMLYPVVQAGPYTNAWGGPSLAGAWLAHFGVGLLSAVVGLGVLWSLNRLHARLAGGMWGRRVGVWPVLAVAAASAAGMMLVVAWTHQI
;
A
#
# COMPACT_ATOMS: atom_id res chain seq x y z
N MET A 1 -11.94 9.82 1.92
CA MET A 1 -11.01 8.75 2.31
C MET A 1 -10.27 9.02 3.62
N GLN A 2 -9.73 10.23 3.86
CA GLN A 2 -9.04 10.55 5.12
C GLN A 2 -9.96 10.52 6.37
N VAL A 3 -11.22 10.95 6.24
CA VAL A 3 -12.21 10.96 7.34
C VAL A 3 -12.48 9.56 7.91
N LEU A 4 -12.57 8.54 7.06
CA LEU A 4 -12.79 7.16 7.49
C LEU A 4 -11.58 6.58 8.26
N PHE A 5 -10.37 7.01 7.92
CA PHE A 5 -9.14 6.58 8.60
C PHE A 5 -9.05 7.16 10.01
N VAL A 6 -9.38 8.45 10.16
CA VAL A 6 -9.44 9.13 11.46
C VAL A 6 -10.56 8.54 12.32
N LEU A 7 -11.75 8.35 11.74
CA LEU A 7 -12.89 7.74 12.44
C LEU A 7 -12.59 6.32 12.89
N ARG A 8 -11.95 5.48 12.07
CA ARG A 8 -11.56 4.11 12.47
C ARG A 8 -10.65 4.11 13.68
N GLY A 9 -9.73 5.07 13.76
CA GLY A 9 -8.87 5.21 14.91
C GLY A 9 -9.56 5.78 16.15
N MET A 10 -10.47 6.76 15.99
CA MET A 10 -11.29 7.28 17.10
C MET A 10 -12.28 6.23 17.64
N LEU A 11 -12.78 5.36 16.75
CA LEU A 11 -13.69 4.25 17.08
C LEU A 11 -12.94 2.94 17.42
N TYR A 12 -11.60 2.94 17.43
CA TYR A 12 -10.80 1.78 17.82
C TYR A 12 -11.21 1.17 19.19
N PRO A 13 -11.58 1.97 20.22
CA PRO A 13 -12.10 1.43 21.49
C PRO A 13 -13.43 0.70 21.39
N VAL A 14 -14.22 0.99 20.35
CA VAL A 14 -15.50 0.30 20.10
C VAL A 14 -15.25 -1.08 19.49
N VAL A 15 -14.18 -1.23 18.73
CA VAL A 15 -13.81 -2.48 18.05
C VAL A 15 -12.98 -3.39 18.95
N GLN A 16 -12.19 -2.82 19.87
CA GLN A 16 -11.40 -3.60 20.83
C GLN A 16 -11.48 -2.98 22.22
N ALA A 17 -12.38 -3.50 23.06
CA ALA A 17 -12.38 -3.20 24.48
C ALA A 17 -11.14 -3.86 25.10
N GLY A 18 -10.35 -3.09 25.86
CA GLY A 18 -9.03 -3.49 26.35
C GLY A 18 -9.01 -4.80 27.18
N PRO A 19 -7.80 -5.31 27.50
CA PRO A 19 -6.55 -4.54 27.61
C PRO A 19 -5.66 -4.56 26.35
N TYR A 20 -5.06 -3.41 26.02
CA TYR A 20 -4.13 -3.21 24.88
C TYR A 20 -2.68 -3.60 25.20
N THR A 21 -2.46 -4.48 26.18
CA THR A 21 -1.13 -4.83 26.69
C THR A 21 -0.19 -5.41 25.64
N ASN A 22 -0.75 -6.05 24.61
CA ASN A 22 0.00 -6.61 23.49
C ASN A 22 -0.15 -5.78 22.20
N ALA A 23 -0.76 -4.59 22.26
CA ALA A 23 -0.96 -3.76 21.08
C ALA A 23 0.34 -3.06 20.67
N TRP A 24 0.60 -3.03 19.36
CA TRP A 24 1.69 -2.22 18.80
C TRP A 24 1.47 -0.75 19.14
N GLY A 25 2.48 -0.08 19.68
CA GLY A 25 2.35 1.29 20.21
C GLY A 25 2.14 1.39 21.72
N GLY A 26 2.12 0.26 22.44
CA GLY A 26 2.09 0.20 23.90
C GLY A 26 0.67 0.10 24.49
N PRO A 27 0.53 0.03 25.83
CA PRO A 27 -0.72 -0.30 26.49
C PRO A 27 -1.78 0.82 26.44
N SER A 28 -1.45 1.98 25.88
CA SER A 28 -2.37 3.11 25.77
C SER A 28 -3.09 3.10 24.42
N LEU A 29 -4.36 3.51 24.45
CA LEU A 29 -5.16 3.70 23.23
C LEU A 29 -4.49 4.68 22.25
N ALA A 30 -3.93 5.78 22.77
CA ALA A 30 -3.26 6.80 21.95
C ALA A 30 -2.00 6.24 21.27
N GLY A 31 -1.22 5.43 21.99
CA GLY A 31 -0.05 4.75 21.45
C GLY A 31 -0.43 3.74 20.36
N ALA A 32 -1.45 2.92 20.60
CA ALA A 32 -1.99 2.00 19.60
C ALA A 32 -2.50 2.74 18.35
N TRP A 33 -3.23 3.83 18.53
CA TRP A 33 -3.70 4.67 17.44
C TRP A 33 -2.56 5.25 16.60
N LEU A 34 -1.55 5.84 17.23
CA LEU A 34 -0.41 6.45 16.55
C LEU A 34 0.37 5.42 15.73
N ALA A 35 0.59 4.23 16.29
CA ALA A 35 1.27 3.14 15.58
C ALA A 35 0.51 2.75 14.30
N HIS A 36 -0.80 2.52 14.40
CA HIS A 36 -1.63 2.15 13.24
C HIS A 36 -1.75 3.28 12.23
N PHE A 37 -1.87 4.53 12.70
CA PHE A 37 -1.88 5.71 11.84
C PHE A 37 -0.57 5.84 11.06
N GLY A 38 0.58 5.68 11.74
CA GLY A 38 1.90 5.74 11.12
C GLY A 38 2.11 4.65 10.07
N VAL A 39 1.75 3.40 10.39
CA VAL A 39 1.79 2.29 9.43
C VAL A 39 0.89 2.58 8.24
N GLY A 40 -0.35 3.01 8.47
CA GLY A 40 -1.29 3.36 7.41
C GLY A 40 -0.80 4.49 6.51
N LEU A 41 -0.18 5.52 7.08
CA LEU A 41 0.41 6.63 6.33
C LEU A 41 1.57 6.15 5.46
N LEU A 42 2.48 5.32 6.00
CA LEU A 42 3.58 4.73 5.24
C LEU A 42 3.05 3.86 4.10
N SER A 43 2.06 3.00 4.35
CA SER A 43 1.42 2.19 3.32
C SER A 43 0.77 3.04 2.22
N ALA A 44 0.13 4.16 2.59
CA ALA A 44 -0.47 5.07 1.63
C ALA A 44 0.58 5.76 0.74
N VAL A 45 1.68 6.24 1.32
CA VAL A 45 2.80 6.84 0.57
C VAL A 45 3.40 5.84 -0.40
N VAL A 46 3.66 4.61 0.06
CA VAL A 46 4.19 3.53 -0.79
C VAL A 46 3.21 3.20 -1.92
N GLY A 47 1.92 3.04 -1.61
CA GLY A 47 0.89 2.75 -2.62
C GLY A 47 0.77 3.83 -3.69
N LEU A 48 0.79 5.11 -3.30
CA LEU A 48 0.79 6.22 -4.24
C LEU A 48 2.05 6.25 -5.12
N GLY A 49 3.23 5.95 -4.55
CA GLY A 49 4.48 5.83 -5.29
C GLY A 49 4.43 4.71 -6.34
N VAL A 50 3.83 3.57 -6.01
CA VAL A 50 3.61 2.46 -6.94
C VAL A 50 2.67 2.88 -8.07
N LEU A 51 1.51 3.46 -7.76
CA LEU A 51 0.55 3.92 -8.77
C LEU A 51 1.16 4.95 -9.72
N TRP A 52 1.91 5.91 -9.18
CA TRP A 52 2.59 6.92 -9.98
C TRP A 52 3.64 6.30 -10.91
N SER A 53 4.39 5.31 -10.43
CA SER A 53 5.40 4.59 -11.21
C SER A 53 4.75 3.78 -12.34
N LEU A 54 3.64 3.09 -12.05
CA LEU A 54 2.85 2.36 -13.03
C LEU A 54 2.27 3.30 -14.09
N ASN A 55 1.75 4.46 -13.71
CA ASN A 55 1.24 5.46 -14.66
C ASN A 55 2.34 5.96 -15.61
N ARG A 56 3.55 6.25 -15.08
CA ARG A 56 4.69 6.62 -15.92
C ARG A 56 5.12 5.51 -16.87
N LEU A 57 5.08 4.27 -16.39
CA LEU A 57 5.43 3.10 -17.18
C LEU A 57 4.43 2.88 -18.32
N HIS A 58 3.14 3.00 -18.00
CA HIS A 58 2.05 2.96 -18.95
C HIS A 58 2.21 4.05 -20.02
N ALA A 59 2.46 5.30 -19.63
CA ALA A 59 2.64 6.41 -20.57
C ALA A 59 3.83 6.19 -21.52
N ARG A 60 4.94 5.63 -21.02
CA ARG A 60 6.12 5.30 -21.84
C ARG A 60 5.83 4.20 -22.86
N LEU A 61 5.12 3.16 -22.46
CA LEU A 61 4.74 2.05 -23.34
C LEU A 61 3.69 2.48 -24.37
N ALA A 62 2.71 3.28 -23.96
CA ALA A 62 1.71 3.84 -24.87
C ALA A 62 2.34 4.74 -25.94
N GLY A 63 3.37 5.51 -25.59
CA GLY A 63 4.17 6.26 -26.57
C GLY A 63 4.84 5.37 -27.63
N GLY A 64 5.10 4.10 -27.30
CA GLY A 64 5.61 3.10 -28.23
C GLY A 64 4.63 2.73 -29.34
N MET A 65 3.34 2.67 -29.01
CA MET A 65 2.28 2.41 -29.98
C MET A 65 2.13 3.53 -31.01
N TRP A 66 2.59 4.74 -30.67
CA TRP A 66 2.65 5.89 -31.57
C TRP A 66 4.01 6.03 -32.29
N GLY A 67 4.79 4.95 -32.36
CA GLY A 67 6.03 4.87 -33.14
C GLY A 67 7.29 5.33 -32.41
N ARG A 68 7.24 5.68 -31.12
CA ARG A 68 8.48 5.90 -30.35
C ARG A 68 9.15 4.57 -30.05
N ARG A 69 10.48 4.52 -30.12
CA ARG A 69 11.20 3.34 -29.61
C ARG A 69 11.07 3.29 -28.09
N VAL A 70 10.56 2.19 -27.58
CA VAL A 70 10.56 1.90 -26.14
C VAL A 70 11.76 1.01 -25.85
N GLY A 71 12.58 1.39 -24.86
CA GLY A 71 13.70 0.57 -24.42
C GLY A 71 13.22 -0.72 -23.72
N VAL A 72 14.13 -1.69 -23.58
CA VAL A 72 13.86 -2.97 -22.90
C VAL A 72 13.50 -2.81 -21.41
N TRP A 73 14.05 -1.78 -20.75
CA TRP A 73 13.86 -1.54 -19.32
C TRP A 73 12.40 -1.32 -18.90
N PRO A 74 11.62 -0.46 -19.57
CA PRO A 74 10.17 -0.37 -19.35
C PRO A 74 9.43 -1.71 -19.45
N VAL A 75 9.78 -2.55 -20.42
CA VAL A 75 9.13 -3.85 -20.61
C VAL A 75 9.46 -4.79 -19.45
N LEU A 76 10.74 -4.87 -19.07
CA LEU A 76 11.19 -5.64 -17.91
C LEU A 76 10.55 -5.16 -16.61
N ALA A 77 10.41 -3.84 -16.43
CA ALA A 77 9.76 -3.27 -15.26
C ALA A 77 8.27 -3.65 -15.17
N VAL A 78 7.54 -3.72 -16.30
CA VAL A 78 6.17 -4.23 -16.32
C VAL A 78 6.15 -5.71 -15.95
N ALA A 79 6.99 -6.52 -16.57
CA ALA A 79 7.04 -7.96 -16.30
C ALA A 79 7.32 -8.23 -14.81
N ALA A 80 8.29 -7.52 -14.22
CA ALA A 80 8.60 -7.61 -12.80
C ALA A 80 7.43 -7.13 -11.92
N ALA A 81 6.78 -6.03 -12.26
CA ALA A 81 5.62 -5.53 -11.53
C ALA A 81 4.43 -6.50 -11.57
N SER A 82 4.17 -7.11 -12.73
CA SER A 82 3.13 -8.15 -12.89
C SER A 82 3.46 -9.39 -12.06
N ALA A 83 4.71 -9.84 -12.06
CA ALA A 83 5.15 -10.96 -11.22
C ALA A 83 5.00 -10.66 -9.73
N ALA A 84 5.45 -9.47 -9.29
CA ALA A 84 5.31 -9.03 -7.90
C ALA A 84 3.84 -8.92 -7.48
N GLY A 85 2.97 -8.38 -8.34
CA GLY A 85 1.53 -8.33 -8.10
C GLY A 85 0.91 -9.72 -7.97
N MET A 86 1.32 -10.67 -8.82
CA MET A 86 0.84 -12.06 -8.72
C MET A 86 1.33 -12.74 -7.44
N MET A 87 2.60 -12.55 -7.07
CA MET A 87 3.14 -13.07 -5.80
C MET A 87 2.42 -12.47 -4.59
N LEU A 88 2.09 -11.18 -4.61
CA LEU A 88 1.31 -10.53 -3.57
C LEU A 88 -0.09 -11.16 -3.44
N VAL A 89 -0.78 -11.41 -4.55
CA VAL A 89 -2.09 -12.07 -4.53
C VAL A 89 -1.98 -13.48 -3.95
N VAL A 90 -0.98 -14.26 -4.36
CA VAL A 90 -0.73 -15.61 -3.84
C VAL A 90 -0.42 -15.57 -2.35
N ALA A 91 0.49 -14.71 -1.90
CA ALA A 91 0.83 -14.55 -0.49
C ALA A 91 -0.40 -14.14 0.32
N TRP A 92 -1.21 -13.21 -0.20
CA TRP A 92 -2.45 -12.79 0.44
C TRP A 92 -3.48 -13.92 0.54
N THR A 93 -3.69 -14.71 -0.53
CA THR A 93 -4.66 -15.82 -0.51
C THR A 93 -4.21 -16.95 0.40
N HIS A 94 -2.91 -17.21 0.47
CA HIS A 94 -2.35 -18.26 1.30
C HIS A 94 -1.95 -17.79 2.70
N GLN A 95 -2.13 -16.50 3.01
CA GLN A 95 -1.73 -15.87 4.28
C GLN A 95 -0.26 -16.15 4.65
N ILE A 96 0.63 -16.08 3.64
CA ILE A 96 2.09 -16.30 3.76
C ILE A 96 2.81 -14.96 4.00
#